data_AF-A7T4V9-F1
#
_entry.id   AF-A7T4V9-F1
#
_cell.length_a   1.000
_cell.length_b   1.000
_cell.length_c   1.000
_cell.angle_alpha   90.00
_cell.angle_beta   90.00
_cell.angle_gamma   90.00
#
_symmetry.space_group_name_H-M   'P 1'
#
loop_
_entity.id
_entity.type
_entity.pdbx_description
1 polymer ?
#
loop_
_entity_poly.entity_id
_entity_poly.type
_entity_poly.pdbx_seq_one_letter_code
_entity_poly.pdbx_strand_id
1 'polypeptide(L)' 'KYDVGGGEMFEDLTDLVEHYKKNPMVEKSGTVVHLRNPFNATRINAASIEDRVKELQKENKNVTGKAGFYEEFE' A
#
# COMPACT_ATOMS: atom_id res chain seq x y z
N LYS A 1 11.64 9.95 8.02
CA LYS A 1 10.68 9.66 9.10
C LYS A 1 9.32 10.25 8.74
N TYR A 2 8.25 9.51 9.03
CA TYR A 2 6.88 9.80 8.60
C TYR A 2 5.93 9.70 9.79
N ASP A 3 4.92 10.58 9.83
CA ASP A 3 3.82 10.55 10.78
C ASP A 3 2.55 11.14 10.12
N VAL A 4 1.46 11.21 10.88
CA VAL A 4 0.17 11.77 10.45
C VAL A 4 -0.16 13.08 11.17
N GLY A 5 0.86 13.85 11.57
CA GLY A 5 0.73 15.10 12.33
C GLY A 5 0.82 14.94 13.85
N GLY A 6 1.26 13.77 14.33
CA GLY A 6 1.49 13.46 15.74
C GLY A 6 1.48 11.95 16.03
N GLY A 7 1.90 11.56 17.23
CA GLY A 7 1.94 10.16 17.66
C GLY A 7 3.26 9.46 17.36
N GLU A 8 3.19 8.20 16.95
CA GLU A 8 4.34 7.37 16.59
C GLU A 8 4.97 7.85 15.26
N MET A 9 6.30 7.89 15.20
CA MET A 9 7.04 8.19 13.98
C MET A 9 7.59 6.90 13.37
N PHE A 10 7.44 6.74 12.07
CA PHE A 10 7.91 5.59 11.31
C PHE A 10 9.13 5.97 10.46
N GLU A 11 10.03 5.01 10.20
CA GLU A 11 11.20 5.27 9.35
C GLU A 11 10.81 5.39 7.87
N ASP A 12 9.88 4.56 7.41
CA ASP A 12 9.34 4.58 6.05
C ASP A 12 7.80 4.61 5.96
N LEU A 13 7.28 4.82 4.75
CA LEU A 13 5.84 4.89 4.48
C LEU A 13 5.15 3.52 4.57
N THR A 14 5.87 2.43 4.34
CA THR A 14 5.32 1.08 4.40
C THR A 14 4.91 0.76 5.83
N ASP A 15 5.81 1.02 6.78
CA ASP A 15 5.57 0.81 8.20
C ASP A 15 4.39 1.65 8.72
N LEU A 16 4.30 2.91 8.31
CA LEU A 16 3.17 3.78 8.64
C LEU A 16 1.84 3.19 8.16
N VAL A 17 1.77 2.76 6.90
CA VAL A 17 0.55 2.20 6.32
C VAL A 17 0.18 0.87 6.99
N GLU A 18 1.16 0.00 7.25
CA GLU A 18 0.92 -1.28 7.92
C GLU A 18 0.45 -1.12 9.38
N HIS A 19 0.95 -0.11 10.09
CA HIS A 19 0.45 0.24 11.42
C HIS A 19 -1.03 0.61 11.36
N TYR A 20 -1.42 1.55 10.47
CA TYR A 20 -2.79 2.05 10.40
C TYR A 20 -3.77 1.11 9.68
N LYS A 21 -3.29 0.08 8.98
CA LYS A 21 -4.14 -1.06 8.57
C LYS A 21 -4.64 -1.87 9.77
N LYS A 22 -3.80 -2.05 10.79
CA LYS A 22 -4.12 -2.82 12.02
C LYS A 22 -4.79 -1.97 13.08
N ASN A 23 -4.45 -0.68 13.13
CA ASN A 23 -4.96 0.29 14.08
C ASN A 23 -5.68 1.42 13.32
N PRO A 24 -6.97 1.29 12.97
CA PRO A 24 -7.68 2.28 12.16
C PRO A 24 -7.69 3.68 12.80
N MET A 25 -7.59 4.72 11.96
CA MET A 25 -7.72 6.12 12.41
C MET A 25 -9.17 6.52 12.55
N VAL A 26 -9.44 7.55 13.34
CA VAL A 26 -10.76 8.15 13.48
C VAL A 26 -10.72 9.59 12.99
N GLU A 27 -11.56 9.92 12.02
CA GLU A 27 -11.75 11.28 11.55
C GLU A 27 -12.45 12.13 12.62
N LYS A 28 -12.35 13.47 12.56
CA LYS A 28 -13.05 14.40 13.46
C LYS A 28 -14.57 14.20 13.52
N SER A 29 -15.18 13.61 12.49
CA SER A 29 -16.60 13.25 12.46
C SER A 29 -16.96 12.06 13.35
N GLY A 30 -15.96 11.33 13.87
CA GLY A 30 -16.13 10.04 14.55
C GLY A 30 -16.09 8.85 13.59
N THR A 31 -15.97 9.08 12.28
CA THR A 31 -15.89 8.01 11.28
C THR A 31 -14.53 7.29 11.37
N VAL A 32 -14.55 5.96 11.47
CA VAL A 32 -13.34 5.13 11.48
C VAL A 32 -12.85 4.87 10.06
N VAL A 33 -11.64 5.31 9.75
CA VAL A 33 -10.96 5.15 8.46
C VAL A 33 -10.21 3.81 8.43
N HIS A 34 -10.75 2.86 7.66
CA HIS A 34 -10.17 1.52 7.52
C HIS A 34 -9.38 1.38 6.22
N LEU A 35 -8.10 1.05 6.30
CA LEU A 35 -7.26 0.74 5.14
C LEU A 35 -7.41 -0.74 4.77
N ARG A 36 -8.38 -1.06 3.92
CA ARG A 36 -8.68 -2.47 3.55
C ARG A 36 -7.94 -2.92 2.29
N ASN A 37 -8.17 -2.21 1.20
CA ASN A 37 -7.64 -2.57 -0.11
C ASN A 37 -6.87 -1.38 -0.69
N PRO A 38 -5.63 -1.57 -1.16
CA PRO A 38 -4.91 -0.54 -1.87
C PRO A 38 -5.57 -0.29 -3.23
N PHE A 39 -5.51 0.97 -3.67
CA PHE A 39 -5.78 1.31 -5.06
C PHE A 39 -4.43 1.41 -5.77
N ASN A 40 -4.03 0.34 -6.47
CA ASN A 40 -2.70 0.20 -7.06
C ASN A 40 -2.48 1.22 -8.19
N ALA A 41 -1.32 1.89 -8.18
CA ALA A 41 -0.97 2.86 -9.22
C ALA A 41 -0.15 2.20 -10.34
N THR A 42 -0.46 2.56 -11.59
CA THR A 42 0.26 2.08 -12.79
C THR A 42 1.34 3.07 -13.26
N ARG A 43 1.24 4.34 -12.87
CA ARG A 43 2.23 5.36 -13.22
C ARG A 43 3.50 5.16 -12.40
N ILE A 44 4.63 5.04 -13.09
CA ILE A 44 5.95 4.81 -12.48
C ILE A 44 7.00 5.77 -13.04
N ASN A 45 8.10 5.93 -12.29
CA ASN A 45 9.30 6.55 -12.83
C ASN A 45 10.01 5.53 -13.73
N ALA A 46 10.37 5.94 -14.95
CA ALA A 46 11.06 5.08 -15.90
C ALA A 46 12.40 4.56 -15.35
N ALA A 47 13.10 5.35 -14.53
CA ALA A 47 14.36 4.95 -13.92
C ALA A 47 14.20 3.79 -12.91
N SER A 48 12.99 3.56 -12.39
CA SER A 48 12.68 2.50 -11.40
C SER A 48 11.80 1.40 -12.01
N ILE A 49 11.83 1.21 -13.33
CA ILE A 49 11.03 0.18 -14.01
C ILE A 49 11.35 -1.23 -13.49
N GLU A 50 12.63 -1.51 -13.20
CA GLU A 50 13.05 -2.83 -12.70
C GLU A 50 12.40 -3.18 -11.36
N ASP A 51 12.25 -2.19 -10.48
CA ASP A 51 11.59 -2.38 -9.19
C ASP A 51 10.10 -2.65 -9.38
N ARG A 52 9.45 -1.95 -10.32
CA ARG A 52 8.04 -2.21 -10.65
C ARG A 52 7.84 -3.62 -11.21
N VAL A 53 8.73 -4.06 -12.11
CA VAL A 53 8.68 -5.41 -12.68
C VAL A 53 8.83 -6.45 -11.58
N LYS A 54 9.81 -6.31 -10.68
CA LYS A 54 9.97 -7.21 -9.53
C LYS A 54 8.73 -7.25 -8.65
N GLU A 55 8.07 -6.11 -8.44
CA GLU A 55 6.83 -6.05 -7.67
C GLU A 55 5.67 -6.80 -8.36
N LEU A 56 5.47 -6.59 -9.67
CA LEU A 56 4.41 -7.25 -10.44
C LEU A 56 4.61 -8.77 -10.59
N GLN A 57 5.86 -9.24 -10.50
CA GLN A 57 6.18 -10.67 -10.50
C GLN A 57 5.83 -11.38 -9.19
N LYS A 58 5.66 -10.65 -8.09
CA LYS A 58 5.29 -11.26 -6.81
C LYS A 58 3.90 -11.87 -6.91
N GLU A 59 3.76 -13.10 -6.44
CA GLU A 59 2.45 -13.74 -6.33
C GLU A 59 1.62 -13.02 -5.27
N ASN A 60 0.37 -12.69 -5.62
CA ASN A 60 -0.54 -12.13 -4.64
C ASN A 60 -1.02 -13.24 -3.71
N LYS A 61 -0.64 -13.18 -2.43
CA LYS A 61 -0.97 -14.22 -1.43
C LYS A 61 -2.47 -14.46 -1.26
N ASN A 62 -3.30 -13.50 -1.68
CA ASN A 62 -4.75 -13.52 -1.51
C ASN A 62 -5.50 -14.09 -2.73
N VAL A 63 -4.84 -14.26 -3.89
CA VAL A 63 -5.49 -14.75 -5.12
C VAL A 63 -4.57 -15.73 -5.85
N THR A 64 -4.87 -17.02 -5.73
CA THR A 64 -4.16 -18.08 -6.45
C THR A 64 -4.26 -17.86 -7.96
N GLY A 65 -3.11 -17.74 -8.63
CA GLY A 65 -3.01 -17.66 -10.10
C GLY A 65 -3.18 -16.27 -10.71
N LYS A 66 -3.40 -15.21 -9.91
CA LYS A 66 -3.40 -13.82 -10.40
C LYS A 66 -2.18 -13.08 -9.84
N ALA A 67 -1.09 -13.09 -10.61
CA ALA A 67 0.09 -12.26 -10.31
C ALA A 67 -0.20 -10.79 -10.60
N GLY A 68 0.63 -9.87 -10.11
CA GLY A 68 0.42 -8.43 -10.27
C GLY A 68 0.24 -8.00 -11.73
N PHE A 69 0.97 -8.60 -12.68
CA PHE A 69 0.79 -8.31 -14.11
C PHE A 69 -0.62 -8.62 -14.62
N TYR A 70 -1.23 -9.70 -14.13
CA TYR A 70 -2.58 -10.09 -14.54
C TYR A 70 -3.63 -9.12 -13.97
N GLU A 71 -3.42 -8.65 -12.74
CA GLU A 71 -4.30 -7.66 -12.10
C GLU A 71 -4.29 -6.29 -12.80
N GLU A 72 -3.18 -5.89 -13.43
CA GLU A 72 -3.13 -4.63 -14.19
C GLU A 72 -3.61 -4.77 -15.63
N PHE A 73 -3.64 -5.99 -16.16
CA PHE A 73 -4.03 -6.26 -17.54
C PHE A 73 -5.53 -6.37 -17.73
N GLU A 74 -6.22 -7.07 -16.82
CA GLU A 74 -7.69 -7.23 -16.80
C GLU A 74 -8.40 -5.98 -16.28
#